data_AF-A0A2S6GU37-F1
#
_entry.id   AF-A0A2S6GU37-F1
#
_cell.length_a   1.000
_cell.length_b   1.000
_cell.length_c   1.000
_cell.angle_alpha   90.00
_cell.angle_beta   90.00
_cell.angle_gamma   90.00
#
_symmetry.space_group_name_H-M   'P 1'
#
loop_
_entity.id
_entity.type
_entity.pdbx_description
1 polymer ?
#
loop_
_entity_poly.entity_id
_entity_poly.type
_entity_poly.pdbx_seq_one_letter_code
_entity_poly.pdbx_strand_id
1 'polypeptide(L)'
;MSIFGKSIQALAKERDALEIAVADKATVLTNKDVETNQLVRELLPLTTKLQSVKRGIRDRTPLADLKAQRDQLQNTLDNLPEPDPDMGDVARLLLVNQRMPLESEIQELDNYLMFNSRPLTIVGRLILIAVGCAAVFLSGLIGRWFAM
;
A
#
# COMPACT_ATOMS: atom_id res chain seq x y z
N MET A 1 -10.18 -8.07 13.83
CA MET A 1 -9.26 -9.24 13.91
C MET A 1 -7.85 -8.72 13.85
N SER A 2 -7.02 -9.04 14.85
CA SER A 2 -5.62 -8.61 14.89
C SER A 2 -4.81 -9.29 13.78
N ILE A 3 -3.97 -8.51 13.09
CA ILE A 3 -3.06 -8.99 12.04
C ILE A 3 -1.79 -9.58 12.68
N PHE A 4 -1.52 -9.22 13.93
CA PHE A 4 -0.40 -9.72 14.73
C PHE A 4 -0.54 -11.24 14.95
N GLY A 5 0.46 -12.00 14.49
CA GLY A 5 0.55 -13.46 14.69
C GLY A 5 0.06 -14.35 13.53
N LYS A 6 -0.59 -13.80 12.49
CA LYS A 6 -0.97 -14.60 11.30
C LYS A 6 0.27 -14.95 10.45
N SER A 7 0.32 -16.12 9.84
CA SER A 7 1.35 -16.46 8.84
C SER A 7 1.11 -15.71 7.51
N ILE A 8 2.14 -15.61 6.66
CA ILE A 8 2.00 -15.01 5.32
C ILE A 8 0.94 -15.76 4.49
N GLN A 9 0.92 -17.10 4.56
CA GLN A 9 -0.08 -17.92 3.86
C GLN A 9 -1.51 -17.64 4.34
N ALA A 10 -1.71 -17.43 5.65
CA ALA A 10 -3.02 -17.08 6.19
C ALA A 10 -3.48 -15.69 5.72
N LEU A 11 -2.56 -14.73 5.63
CA LEU A 11 -2.85 -13.42 5.05
C LEU A 11 -3.13 -13.48 3.56
N ALA A 12 -2.40 -14.31 2.79
CA ALA A 12 -2.66 -14.50 1.37
C ALA A 12 -4.08 -15.05 1.13
N LYS A 13 -4.48 -16.08 1.90
CA LYS A 13 -5.85 -16.62 1.82
C LYS A 13 -6.90 -15.58 2.19
N GLU A 14 -6.63 -14.74 3.20
CA GLU A 14 -7.54 -13.66 3.58
C GLU A 14 -7.62 -12.55 2.51
N ARG A 15 -6.50 -12.22 1.86
CA ARG A 15 -6.47 -11.30 0.72
C ARG A 15 -7.35 -11.83 -0.41
N ASP A 16 -7.16 -13.08 -0.82
CA ASP A 16 -7.89 -13.66 -1.94
C ASP A 16 -9.40 -13.70 -1.67
N ALA A 17 -9.79 -14.08 -0.44
CA ALA A 17 -11.19 -14.04 -0.02
C ALA A 17 -11.77 -12.61 -0.02
N LEU A 18 -10.99 -11.61 0.37
CA LEU A 18 -11.42 -10.21 0.34
C LEU A 18 -11.49 -9.65 -1.08
N GLU A 19 -10.61 -10.04 -1.98
CA GLU A 19 -10.65 -9.64 -3.40
C GLU A 19 -11.91 -10.19 -4.08
N ILE A 20 -12.24 -11.46 -3.85
CA ILE A 20 -13.50 -12.06 -4.31
C ILE A 20 -14.70 -11.31 -3.72
N ALA A 21 -14.70 -11.06 -2.41
CA ALA A 21 -15.81 -10.35 -1.76
C ALA A 21 -15.99 -8.91 -2.27
N VAL A 22 -14.90 -8.20 -2.57
CA VAL A 22 -14.94 -6.87 -3.19
C VAL A 22 -15.49 -6.95 -4.60
N ALA A 23 -15.02 -7.91 -5.41
CA ALA A 23 -15.50 -8.10 -6.77
C ALA A 23 -17.00 -8.43 -6.81
N ASP A 24 -17.43 -9.42 -6.01
CA ASP A 24 -18.84 -9.82 -5.91
C ASP A 24 -19.71 -8.64 -5.47
N LYS A 25 -19.27 -7.89 -4.44
CA LYS A 25 -20.00 -6.74 -3.94
C LYS A 25 -20.06 -5.62 -4.99
N ALA A 26 -18.97 -5.35 -5.69
CA ALA A 26 -18.93 -4.37 -6.77
C ALA A 26 -19.89 -4.76 -7.89
N THR A 27 -19.87 -6.02 -8.35
CA THR A 27 -20.81 -6.52 -9.38
C THR A 27 -22.27 -6.36 -8.94
N VAL A 28 -22.60 -6.72 -7.69
CA VAL A 28 -23.97 -6.58 -7.17
C VAL A 28 -24.41 -5.11 -7.12
N LEU A 29 -23.52 -4.20 -6.75
CA LEU A 29 -23.84 -2.77 -6.67
C LEU A 29 -23.95 -2.15 -8.06
N THR A 30 -23.04 -2.47 -8.99
CA THR A 30 -23.13 -2.01 -10.38
C THR A 30 -24.42 -2.49 -11.06
N ASN A 31 -24.84 -3.73 -10.82
CA ASN A 31 -26.10 -4.25 -11.37
C ASN A 31 -27.36 -3.59 -10.78
N LYS A 32 -27.25 -2.90 -9.65
CA LYS A 32 -28.35 -2.20 -8.98
C LYS A 32 -28.42 -0.71 -9.31
N ASP A 33 -27.51 -0.22 -10.15
CA ASP A 33 -27.39 1.19 -10.56
C ASP A 33 -27.42 2.16 -9.36
N VAL A 34 -26.71 1.79 -8.29
CA VAL A 34 -26.64 2.58 -7.06
C VAL A 34 -25.74 3.81 -7.26
N GLU A 35 -26.12 4.92 -6.62
CA GLU A 35 -25.35 6.15 -6.65
C GLU A 35 -23.90 5.93 -6.18
N THR A 36 -22.96 6.68 -6.78
CA THR A 36 -21.52 6.63 -6.48
C THR A 36 -21.21 6.75 -4.99
N ASN A 37 -21.95 7.58 -4.26
CA ASN A 37 -21.77 7.74 -2.81
C ASN A 37 -22.07 6.46 -2.03
N GLN A 38 -23.08 5.70 -2.48
CA GLN A 38 -23.44 4.42 -1.89
C GLN A 38 -22.44 3.33 -2.26
N LEU A 39 -21.98 3.31 -3.51
CA LEU A 39 -20.87 2.45 -3.95
C LEU A 39 -19.63 2.63 -3.06
N VAL A 40 -19.20 3.88 -2.85
CA VAL A 40 -18.05 4.19 -1.98
C VAL A 40 -18.33 3.72 -0.56
N ARG A 41 -19.49 4.05 0.02
CA ARG A 41 -19.82 3.69 1.40
C ARG A 41 -19.80 2.18 1.64
N GLU A 42 -20.24 1.39 0.66
CA GLU A 42 -20.31 -0.06 0.79
C GLU A 42 -18.99 -0.78 0.46
N LEU A 43 -18.20 -0.24 -0.48
CA LEU A 43 -16.92 -0.86 -0.88
C LEU A 43 -15.74 -0.42 -0.01
N LEU A 44 -15.74 0.83 0.49
CA LEU A 44 -14.63 1.40 1.26
C LEU A 44 -14.20 0.55 2.48
N PRO A 45 -15.11 -0.02 3.29
CA PRO A 45 -14.70 -0.87 4.42
C PRO A 45 -13.95 -2.12 3.97
N LEU A 46 -14.40 -2.74 2.87
CA LEU A 46 -13.79 -3.96 2.31
C LEU A 46 -12.43 -3.65 1.69
N THR A 47 -12.33 -2.58 0.89
CA THR A 47 -11.07 -2.17 0.26
C THR A 47 -10.05 -1.71 1.29
N THR A 48 -10.47 -1.02 2.35
CA THR A 48 -9.59 -0.64 3.48
C THR A 48 -9.03 -1.88 4.17
N LYS A 49 -9.87 -2.90 4.42
CA LYS A 49 -9.43 -4.15 5.03
C LYS A 49 -8.47 -4.91 4.11
N LEU A 50 -8.77 -4.96 2.81
CA LEU A 50 -7.91 -5.57 1.81
C LEU A 50 -6.52 -4.91 1.79
N GLN A 51 -6.47 -3.58 1.77
CA GLN A 51 -5.22 -2.81 1.82
C GLN A 51 -4.44 -3.08 3.09
N SER A 52 -5.12 -3.19 4.24
CA SER A 52 -4.46 -3.56 5.50
C SER A 52 -3.84 -4.96 5.47
N VAL A 53 -4.49 -5.93 4.83
CA VAL A 53 -3.95 -7.29 4.66
C VAL A 53 -2.77 -7.29 3.69
N LYS A 54 -2.88 -6.59 2.55
CA LYS A 54 -1.78 -6.42 1.58
C LYS A 54 -0.55 -5.80 2.24
N ARG A 55 -0.74 -4.76 3.06
CA ARG A 55 0.35 -4.16 3.85
C ARG A 55 0.97 -5.18 4.83
N GLY A 56 0.14 -5.93 5.55
CA GLY A 56 0.64 -6.96 6.47
C GLY A 56 1.45 -8.08 5.78
N ILE A 57 1.16 -8.37 4.51
CA ILE A 57 1.99 -9.25 3.68
C ILE A 57 3.31 -8.56 3.35
N ARG A 58 3.27 -7.34 2.81
CA ARG A 58 4.47 -6.55 2.43
C ARG A 58 5.44 -6.32 3.59
N ASP A 59 4.93 -6.05 4.79
CA ASP A 59 5.74 -5.85 5.99
C ASP A 59 6.52 -7.11 6.41
N ARG A 60 6.09 -8.29 5.94
CA ARG A 60 6.69 -9.60 6.25
C ARG A 60 7.45 -10.21 5.09
N THR A 61 7.24 -9.69 3.88
CA THR A 61 7.99 -10.10 2.69
C THR A 61 9.37 -9.42 2.72
N PRO A 62 10.47 -10.17 2.52
CA PRO A 62 11.80 -9.58 2.37
C PRO A 62 11.84 -8.49 1.29
N LEU A 63 12.55 -7.39 1.54
CA LEU A 63 12.67 -6.29 0.58
C LEU A 63 13.26 -6.73 -0.77
N ALA A 64 14.15 -7.72 -0.78
CA ALA A 64 14.70 -8.30 -2.00
C ALA A 64 13.62 -8.95 -2.87
N ASP A 65 12.70 -9.70 -2.25
CA ASP A 65 11.59 -10.36 -2.93
C ASP A 65 10.58 -9.34 -3.45
N LEU A 66 10.29 -8.28 -2.69
CA LEU A 66 9.44 -7.18 -3.14
C LEU A 66 10.04 -6.43 -4.34
N LYS A 67 11.37 -6.25 -4.35
CA LYS A 67 12.06 -5.65 -5.50
C LYS A 67 12.00 -6.56 -6.72
N ALA A 68 12.25 -7.86 -6.55
CA ALA A 68 12.13 -8.83 -7.62
C ALA A 68 10.70 -8.89 -8.20
N GLN A 69 9.68 -8.83 -7.33
CA GLN A 69 8.28 -8.75 -7.76
C GLN A 69 8.01 -7.48 -8.56
N ARG A 70 8.50 -6.32 -8.09
CA ARG A 70 8.37 -5.05 -8.82
C ARG A 70 9.03 -5.13 -10.20
N ASP A 71 10.23 -5.69 -10.28
CA ASP A 71 10.96 -5.83 -11.55
C ASP A 71 10.24 -6.81 -12.50
N GLN A 72 9.63 -7.88 -11.98
CA GLN A 72 8.77 -8.78 -12.78
C GLN A 72 7.53 -8.05 -13.33
N LEU A 73 6.85 -7.24 -12.51
CA LEU A 73 5.69 -6.46 -12.93
C LEU A 73 6.08 -5.42 -13.99
N GLN A 74 7.21 -4.73 -13.79
CA GLN A 74 7.74 -3.77 -14.76
C GLN A 74 8.05 -4.45 -16.08
N ASN A 75 8.75 -5.60 -16.07
CA ASN A 75 9.00 -6.38 -17.27
C ASN A 75 7.70 -6.81 -17.96
N THR A 76 6.67 -7.16 -17.19
CA THR A 76 5.35 -7.52 -17.76
C THR A 76 4.71 -6.31 -18.45
N LEU A 77 4.79 -5.13 -17.84
CA LEU A 77 4.28 -3.88 -18.39
C LEU A 77 5.03 -3.44 -19.65
N ASP A 78 6.36 -3.56 -19.64
CA ASP A 78 7.24 -3.19 -20.77
C ASP A 78 7.02 -4.11 -21.98
N ASN A 79 6.61 -5.36 -21.73
CA ASN A 79 6.26 -6.32 -22.77
C ASN A 79 4.80 -6.19 -23.27
N LEU A 80 3.95 -5.38 -22.62
CA LEU A 80 2.62 -5.09 -23.13
C LEU A 80 2.70 -4.07 -24.26
N PRO A 81 1.96 -4.27 -25.37
CA PRO A 81 1.95 -3.31 -26.45
C PRO A 81 1.55 -1.93 -25.94
N GLU A 82 2.11 -0.88 -26.55
CA GLU A 82 1.67 0.48 -26.26
C GLU A 82 0.32 0.75 -26.93
N PRO A 83 -0.57 1.53 -26.28
CA PRO A 83 -1.83 1.94 -26.88
C PRO A 83 -1.55 2.87 -28.06
N ASP A 84 -1.57 2.29 -29.26
CA ASP A 84 -1.49 3.03 -30.52
C ASP A 84 -2.79 3.84 -30.74
N PRO A 85 -2.71 5.13 -31.10
CA PRO A 85 -3.88 5.92 -31.50
C PRO A 85 -4.68 5.32 -32.66
N ASP A 86 -4.08 4.50 -33.51
CA ASP A 86 -4.74 3.84 -34.65
C ASP A 86 -5.40 2.51 -34.25
N MET A 87 -5.26 2.09 -32.99
CA MET A 87 -5.90 0.90 -32.44
C MET A 87 -7.39 1.16 -32.20
N GLY A 88 -8.27 0.30 -32.71
CA GLY A 88 -9.72 0.45 -32.52
C GLY A 88 -10.11 0.56 -31.04
N ASP A 89 -11.14 1.36 -30.75
CA ASP A 89 -11.52 1.77 -29.38
C ASP A 89 -11.62 0.62 -28.37
N VAL A 90 -12.15 -0.53 -28.80
CA VAL A 90 -12.30 -1.72 -27.94
C VAL A 90 -10.94 -2.34 -27.58
N ALA A 91 -10.03 -2.45 -28.56
CA ALA A 91 -8.70 -3.00 -28.33
C ALA A 91 -7.87 -2.08 -27.43
N ARG A 92 -8.00 -0.76 -27.63
CA ARG A 92 -7.39 0.25 -26.76
C ARG A 92 -7.90 0.16 -25.33
N LEU A 93 -9.21 0.03 -25.12
CA LEU A 93 -9.81 -0.12 -23.79
C LEU A 93 -9.35 -1.40 -23.08
N LEU A 94 -9.28 -2.52 -23.79
CA LEU A 94 -8.77 -3.78 -23.23
C LEU A 94 -7.32 -3.65 -22.78
N LEU A 95 -6.48 -3.00 -23.59
CA LEU A 95 -5.07 -2.78 -23.28
C LEU A 95 -4.88 -1.86 -22.06
N VAL A 96 -5.67 -0.78 -21.98
CA VAL A 96 -5.67 0.12 -20.82
C VAL A 96 -6.13 -0.62 -19.55
N ASN A 97 -7.17 -1.44 -19.64
CA ASN A 97 -7.65 -2.25 -18.52
C ASN A 97 -6.64 -3.29 -18.04
N GLN A 98 -5.74 -3.75 -18.91
CA GLN A 98 -4.63 -4.63 -18.53
C GLN A 98 -3.44 -3.88 -17.94
N ARG A 99 -3.11 -2.70 -18.47
CA ARG A 99 -1.98 -1.87 -18.00
C ARG A 99 -2.23 -1.21 -16.65
N MET A 100 -3.42 -0.63 -16.46
CA MET A 100 -3.77 0.13 -15.25
C MET A 100 -3.50 -0.62 -13.93
N PRO A 101 -3.93 -1.90 -13.75
CA PRO A 101 -3.66 -2.61 -12.50
C PRO A 101 -2.17 -2.88 -12.26
N LEU A 102 -1.40 -3.13 -13.33
CA LEU A 102 0.06 -3.36 -13.25
C LEU A 102 0.79 -2.07 -12.84
N GLU A 103 0.47 -0.95 -13.49
CA GLU A 103 1.03 0.38 -13.17
C GLU A 103 0.72 0.76 -11.72
N SER A 104 -0.51 0.54 -11.27
CA SER A 104 -0.91 0.79 -9.88
C SER A 104 -0.11 -0.05 -8.88
N GLU A 105 0.10 -1.35 -9.17
CA GLU A 105 0.86 -2.23 -8.27
C GLU A 105 2.34 -1.87 -8.22
N ILE A 106 2.94 -1.52 -9.36
CA ILE A 106 4.32 -1.02 -9.45
C ILE A 106 4.47 0.26 -8.62
N GLN A 107 3.57 1.22 -8.79
CA GLN A 107 3.61 2.49 -8.05
C GLN A 107 3.47 2.28 -6.54
N GLU A 108 2.59 1.37 -6.10
CA GLU A 108 2.47 1.03 -4.69
C GLU A 108 3.75 0.39 -4.13
N LEU A 109 4.38 -0.53 -4.88
CA LEU A 109 5.63 -1.16 -4.48
C LEU A 109 6.79 -0.16 -4.47
N ASP A 110 6.90 0.72 -5.46
CA ASP A 110 7.93 1.75 -5.51
C ASP A 110 7.79 2.74 -4.35
N ASN A 111 6.56 3.17 -4.02
CA ASN A 111 6.31 4.00 -2.85
C ASN A 111 6.75 3.28 -1.57
N TYR A 112 6.33 2.03 -1.39
CA TYR A 112 6.68 1.25 -0.20
C TYR A 112 8.20 1.06 -0.08
N LEU A 113 8.87 0.68 -1.17
CA LEU A 113 10.32 0.51 -1.21
C LEU A 113 11.03 1.85 -0.96
N MET A 114 10.59 2.96 -1.54
CA MET A 114 11.20 4.28 -1.34
C MET A 114 11.22 4.70 0.14
N PHE A 115 10.14 4.44 0.88
CA PHE A 115 10.04 4.82 2.29
C PHE A 115 10.71 3.81 3.23
N ASN A 116 10.76 2.52 2.86
CA ASN A 116 11.29 1.47 3.73
C ASN A 116 12.75 1.06 3.43
N SER A 117 13.29 1.46 2.27
CA SER A 117 14.69 1.22 1.88
C SER A 117 15.66 2.29 2.36
N ARG A 118 15.16 3.43 2.86
CA ARG A 118 16.02 4.47 3.43
C ARG A 118 16.42 4.06 4.86
N PRO A 119 17.69 3.65 5.11
CA PRO A 119 18.17 3.64 6.47
C PRO A 119 18.00 5.06 7.03
N LEU A 120 17.54 5.19 8.28
CA LEU A 120 17.58 6.46 9.00
C LEU A 120 18.97 7.06 8.78
N THR A 121 19.04 8.17 8.03
CA THR A 121 20.30 8.85 7.79
C THR A 121 20.92 9.16 9.15
N ILE A 122 22.25 9.15 9.24
CA ILE A 122 22.99 9.45 10.48
C ILE A 122 22.45 10.76 11.12
N VAL A 123 22.05 11.72 10.28
CA VAL A 123 21.36 12.96 10.66
C VAL A 123 20.06 12.71 11.42
N GLY A 124 19.18 11.81 10.95
CA GLY A 124 17.94 11.47 11.65
C GLY A 124 18.17 10.80 13.00
N ARG A 125 19.21 9.98 13.13
CA ARG A 125 19.63 9.41 14.43
C ARG A 125 20.14 10.50 15.38
N LEU A 126 20.93 11.46 14.88
CA LEU A 126 21.42 12.59 15.67
C LEU A 126 20.28 13.48 16.15
N ILE A 127 19.24 13.72 15.35
CA ILE A 127 18.06 14.50 15.77
C ILE A 127 17.32 13.80 16.91
N LEU A 128 17.11 12.48 16.83
CA LEU A 128 16.46 11.72 17.91
C LEU A 128 17.26 11.77 19.22
N ILE A 129 18.59 11.64 19.13
CA ILE A 129 19.48 11.78 20.29
C ILE A 129 19.40 13.20 20.85
N ALA A 130 19.43 14.23 20.00
CA ALA A 130 19.34 15.62 20.42
C ALA A 130 18.01 15.94 21.13
N VAL A 131 16.88 15.43 20.63
CA VAL A 131 15.57 15.58 21.27
C VAL A 131 15.53 14.85 22.61
N GLY A 132 16.08 13.64 22.69
CA GLY A 132 16.20 12.90 23.96
C GLY A 132 17.04 13.65 25.00
N CYS A 133 18.20 14.17 24.60
CA CYS A 133 19.05 14.99 25.46
C CYS A 133 18.35 16.28 25.90
N ALA A 134 17.65 16.96 24.98
CA ALA A 134 16.89 18.16 25.30
C ALA A 134 15.77 17.89 26.31
N ALA A 135 15.05 16.77 26.20
CA ALA A 135 13.99 16.40 27.14
C ALA A 135 14.51 16.13 28.56
N VAL A 136 15.68 15.50 28.69
CA VAL A 136 16.34 15.27 29.99
C VAL A 136 16.86 16.58 30.58
N PHE A 137 17.46 17.45 29.75
CA PHE A 137 17.95 18.74 30.23
C PHE A 137 16.81 19.72 30.59
N LEU A 138 15.72 19.76 29.83
CA LEU A 138 14.57 20.61 30.13
C LEU A 138 13.86 20.18 31.42
N SER A 139 13.72 18.88 31.66
CA SER A 139 13.06 18.38 32.88
C SER A 139 13.82 18.77 34.16
N GLY A 140 15.16 18.75 34.12
CA GLY A 140 16.00 19.26 35.21
C GLY A 140 15.88 20.78 35.41
N LEU A 141 15.68 21.53 34.33
CA LEU A 141 15.56 22.99 34.36
C LEU A 141 14.19 23.45 34.88
N ILE A 142 13.12 22.76 34.49
CA ILE A 142 11.76 22.98 35.01
C ILE A 142 11.70 22.64 36.50
N GLY A 143 12.31 21.52 36.92
CA GLY A 143 12.37 21.16 38.34
C GLY A 143 13.09 22.20 39.20
N ARG A 144 14.17 22.80 38.68
CA ARG A 144 14.88 23.91 39.35
C ARG A 144 14.07 25.20 39.40
N TRP A 145 13.27 25.49 38.39
CA TRP A 145 12.40 26.67 38.35
C TRP A 145 11.24 26.60 39.35
N PHE A 146 10.71 25.40 39.61
CA PHE A 146 9.66 25.20 40.63
C PHE A 146 10.19 25.06 42.06
N ALA A 147 11.49 24.82 42.23
CA ALA A 147 12.14 24.73 43.53
C ALA A 147 12.64 26.08 44.07
N MET A 148 12.42 27.17 43.31
CA MET A 148 12.76 28.55 43.65
C MET A 148 11.47 29.34 43.91
#